data_AF-A0A4R0NQW5-F1
#
_entry.id   AF-A0A4R0NQW5-F1
#
_cell.length_a   1.000
_cell.length_b   1.000
_cell.length_c   1.000
_cell.angle_alpha   90.00
_cell.angle_beta   90.00
_cell.angle_gamma   90.00
#
_symmetry.space_group_name_H-M   'P 1'
#
loop_
_entity.id
_entity.type
_entity.pdbx_description
1 polymer ?
#
loop_
_entity_poly.entity_id
_entity_poly.type
_entity_poly.pdbx_seq_one_letter_code
_entity_poly.pdbx_strand_id
1 'polypeptide(L)'
;MRVIAELPHPECRITLFNMNQKYIVKFEQGTLEQSYKLSELDLSGGGANEIFEILDEAFIGTVIERFKLMRSDFSAAYNRQQY
;
A
#
# COMPACT_ATOMS: atom_id res chain seq x y z
N MET A 1 3.42 7.11 14.39
CA MET A 1 2.85 6.06 13.52
C MET A 1 3.04 4.72 14.21
N ARG A 2 1.96 4.05 14.58
CA ARG A 2 2.00 2.74 15.24
C ARG A 2 1.70 1.65 14.21
N VAL A 3 2.48 0.56 14.19
CA VAL A 3 2.15 -0.63 13.39
C VAL A 3 1.00 -1.36 14.07
N ILE A 4 -0.05 -1.65 13.30
CA ILE A 4 -1.22 -2.43 13.72
C ILE A 4 -1.06 -3.88 13.31
N ALA A 5 -0.66 -4.13 12.06
CA ALA A 5 -0.49 -5.46 11.52
C ALA A 5 0.50 -5.45 10.35
N GLU A 6 1.12 -6.60 10.10
CA GLU A 6 1.88 -6.89 8.89
C GLU A 6 1.27 -8.12 8.23
N LEU A 7 0.91 -8.00 6.95
CA LEU A 7 0.35 -9.11 6.19
C LEU A 7 1.43 -9.65 5.25
N PRO A 8 1.78 -10.94 5.35
CA PRO A 8 2.74 -11.55 4.44
C PRO A 8 2.12 -11.67 3.05
N HIS A 9 2.85 -11.25 2.03
CA HIS A 9 2.49 -11.49 0.64
C HIS A 9 3.78 -11.80 -0.17
N PRO A 10 3.76 -12.77 -1.10
CA PRO A 10 4.98 -13.20 -1.81
C PRO A 10 5.63 -12.08 -2.65
N GLU A 11 4.83 -11.14 -3.16
CA GLU A 11 5.29 -10.13 -4.12
C GLU A 11 5.52 -8.72 -3.53
N CYS A 12 5.05 -8.46 -2.32
CA CYS A 12 5.23 -7.17 -1.65
C CYS A 12 5.02 -7.30 -0.13
N ARG A 13 5.57 -6.37 0.65
CA ARG A 13 5.26 -6.26 2.09
C ARG A 13 4.05 -5.38 2.27
N ILE A 14 3.09 -5.81 3.08
CA ILE A 14 1.89 -5.05 3.42
C ILE A 14 1.93 -4.72 4.91
N THR A 15 1.92 -3.44 5.25
CA THR A 15 1.92 -2.96 6.64
C THR A 15 0.73 -2.05 6.88
N LEU A 16 -0.09 -2.38 7.87
CA LEU A 16 -1.16 -1.52 8.36
C LEU A 16 -0.63 -0.69 9.52
N PHE A 17 -0.76 0.62 9.40
CA PHE A 17 -0.42 1.56 10.45
C PHE A 17 -1.65 2.31 10.93
N ASN A 18 -1.56 2.83 12.15
CA ASN A 18 -2.47 3.83 12.68
C ASN A 18 -1.69 5.10 13.03
N MET A 19 -2.16 6.24 12.54
CA MET A 19 -1.58 7.54 12.84
C MET A 19 -2.61 8.64 12.66
N ASN A 20 -2.81 9.47 13.70
CA ASN A 20 -3.66 10.65 13.66
C ASN A 20 -5.09 10.34 13.19
N GLN A 21 -5.74 9.35 13.81
CA GLN A 21 -7.11 8.92 13.50
C GLN A 21 -7.29 8.40 12.07
N LYS A 22 -6.20 7.90 11.47
CA LYS A 22 -6.20 7.30 10.14
C LYS A 22 -5.53 5.93 10.17
N TYR A 23 -6.15 5.01 9.46
CA TYR A 23 -5.48 3.79 9.01
C TYR A 23 -4.69 4.10 7.75
N ILE A 24 -3.45 3.60 7.70
CA ILE A 24 -2.57 3.74 6.53
C ILE A 24 -2.15 2.34 6.13
N VAL A 25 -2.62 1.88 4.98
CA VAL A 25 -2.14 0.64 4.36
C VAL A 25 -0.97 1.01 3.48
N LYS A 26 0.21 0.49 3.83
CA LYS A 26 1.43 0.67 3.05
C LYS A 26 1.81 -0.64 2.38
N PHE A 27 2.01 -0.58 1.08
CA PHE A 27 2.61 -1.65 0.29
C PHE A 27 4.02 -1.26 -0.08
N GLU A 28 4.96 -2.19 0.01
CA GLU A 28 6.38 -1.96 -0.29
C GLU A 28 6.93 -3.06 -1.21
N GLN A 29 7.58 -2.67 -2.31
CA GLN A 29 8.27 -3.58 -3.23
C GLN A 29 9.65 -3.03 -3.63
N GLY A 30 10.68 -3.48 -2.91
CA GLY A 30 12.05 -2.97 -3.08
C GLY A 30 12.12 -1.49 -2.66
N THR A 31 12.43 -0.61 -3.60
CA THR A 31 12.53 0.85 -3.39
C THR A 31 11.22 1.61 -3.62
N LEU A 32 10.15 0.91 -4.00
CA LEU A 32 8.85 1.53 -4.31
C LEU A 32 7.87 1.31 -3.16
N GLU A 33 7.04 2.32 -2.89
CA GLU A 33 5.95 2.23 -1.93
C GLU A 33 4.64 2.80 -2.49
N GLN A 34 3.52 2.20 -2.10
CA GLN A 34 2.17 2.70 -2.35
C GLN A 34 1.45 2.81 -1.00
N SER A 35 0.85 3.97 -0.70
CA SER A 35 0.18 4.21 0.58
C SER A 35 -1.27 4.66 0.39
N TYR A 36 -2.19 3.95 1.02
CA TYR A 36 -3.63 4.25 1.03
C TYR A 36 -4.03 4.68 2.45
N LYS A 37 -4.73 5.81 2.58
CA LYS A 37 -5.12 6.38 3.87
C LYS A 37 -6.64 6.42 3.99
N LEU A 38 -7.17 5.85 5.06
CA LEU A 38 -8.59 5.88 5.40
C LEU A 38 -8.77 6.57 6.75
N SER A 39 -9.77 7.45 6.86
CA SER A 39 -10.19 8.01 8.14
C SER A 39 -10.84 6.91 8.98
N GLU A 40 -10.57 6.88 10.28
CA GLU A 40 -11.32 6.02 11.21
C GLU A 40 -12.81 6.35 11.23
N LEU A 41 -13.17 7.60 10.93
CA LEU A 41 -14.56 8.08 10.89
C LEU A 41 -15.32 7.58 9.66
N ASP A 42 -14.62 7.14 8.61
CA ASP A 42 -15.24 6.62 7.38
C ASP A 42 -15.58 5.12 7.49
N LEU A 43 -15.20 4.49 8.59
CA LEU A 43 -15.43 3.07 8.87
C LEU A 43 -16.72 2.89 9.69
N SER A 44 -17.38 1.75 9.52
CA SER A 44 -18.65 1.41 10.16
C SER A 44 -18.51 0.99 11.63
N GLY A 45 -17.31 1.12 12.22
CA GLY A 45 -17.02 0.82 13.62
C GLY A 45 -16.28 -0.51 13.85
N GLY A 46 -16.03 -1.30 12.81
CA GLY A 46 -15.22 -2.52 12.81
C GLY A 46 -13.70 -2.27 12.83
N GLY A 47 -13.27 -1.02 12.73
CA GLY A 47 -11.86 -0.60 12.91
C GLY A 47 -10.93 -1.28 11.91
N ALA A 48 -9.82 -1.85 12.38
CA ALA A 48 -8.83 -2.50 11.52
C ALA A 48 -9.37 -3.71 10.73
N ASN A 49 -10.45 -4.36 11.19
CA ASN A 49 -11.02 -5.51 10.49
C ASN A 49 -11.65 -5.13 9.15
N GLU A 50 -12.34 -3.99 9.08
CA GLU A 50 -12.88 -3.47 7.82
C GLU A 50 -11.75 -3.19 6.80
N ILE A 51 -10.57 -2.80 7.28
CA ILE A 51 -9.41 -2.62 6.41
C ILE A 51 -9.00 -3.97 5.80
N PHE A 52 -8.98 -5.06 6.60
CA PHE A 52 -8.63 -6.37 6.07
C PHE A 52 -9.63 -6.89 5.04
N GLU A 53 -10.91 -6.53 5.14
CA GLU A 53 -11.92 -6.84 4.13
C GLU A 53 -11.68 -6.09 2.81
N ILE A 54 -11.16 -4.86 2.87
CA ILE A 54 -10.77 -4.08 1.69
C ILE A 54 -9.50 -4.65 1.03
N LEU A 55 -8.61 -5.29 1.80
CA LEU A 55 -7.36 -5.88 1.31
C LEU A 55 -7.57 -7.28 0.71
N ASP A 56 -8.55 -7.41 -0.18
CA ASP A 56 -8.81 -8.63 -0.92
C ASP A 56 -7.76 -8.89 -2.02
N GLU A 57 -7.75 -10.12 -2.55
CA GLU A 57 -6.81 -10.52 -3.60
C GLU A 57 -6.95 -9.68 -4.87
N ALA A 58 -8.17 -9.23 -5.20
CA ALA A 58 -8.42 -8.42 -6.37
C ALA A 58 -7.73 -7.06 -6.25
N PHE A 59 -7.90 -6.37 -5.12
CA PHE A 59 -7.25 -5.10 -4.83
C PHE A 59 -5.74 -5.26 -4.77
N ILE A 60 -5.22 -6.26 -4.04
CA ILE A 60 -3.78 -6.54 -3.95
C ILE A 60 -3.19 -6.79 -5.34
N GLY A 61 -3.88 -7.54 -6.20
CA GLY A 61 -3.48 -7.74 -7.60
C GLY A 61 -3.33 -6.41 -8.36
N THR A 62 -4.25 -5.47 -8.17
CA THR A 62 -4.12 -4.14 -8.78
C THR A 62 -2.94 -3.32 -8.24
N VAL A 63 -2.58 -3.49 -6.96
CA VAL A 63 -1.41 -2.83 -6.35
C VAL A 63 -0.12 -3.40 -6.95
N ILE A 64 -0.05 -4.71 -7.18
CA ILE A 64 1.10 -5.38 -7.80
C ILE A 64 1.30 -4.88 -9.23
N GLU A 65 0.23 -4.79 -10.02
CA GLU A 65 0.32 -4.22 -11.38
C GLU A 65 0.79 -2.75 -11.37
N ARG A 66 0.32 -1.95 -10.39
CA ARG A 66 0.80 -0.58 -10.23
C ARG A 66 2.29 -0.51 -9.92
N PHE A 67 2.86 -1.44 -9.14
CA PHE A 67 4.31 -1.48 -8.92
C PHE A 67 5.11 -1.73 -10.21
N LYS A 68 4.60 -2.57 -11.12
CA LYS A 68 5.23 -2.79 -12.43
C LYS A 68 5.26 -1.50 -13.24
N LEU A 69 4.14 -0.78 -13.28
CA LEU A 69 4.05 0.52 -13.96
C LEU A 69 4.96 1.57 -13.32
N MET A 70 4.91 1.74 -12.00
CA MET A 70 5.79 2.66 -11.26
C MET A 70 7.27 2.42 -11.57
N ARG A 71 7.67 1.15 -11.62
CA ARG A 71 9.06 0.77 -11.93
C ARG A 71 9.43 1.13 -13.37
N SER A 72 8.54 0.85 -14.32
CA SER A 72 8.73 1.21 -15.73
C SER A 72 8.87 2.73 -15.91
N ASP A 73 7.96 3.49 -15.31
CA ASP A 73 7.92 4.96 -15.44
C ASP A 73 9.15 5.60 -14.82
N PHE A 74 9.54 5.14 -13.63
CA PHE A 74 10.74 5.65 -12.95
C PHE A 74 12.02 5.31 -13.73
N SER A 75 12.14 4.07 -14.23
CA SER A 75 13.27 3.65 -15.07
C SER A 75 13.37 4.49 -16.35
N ALA A 76 12.25 4.73 -17.02
CA ALA A 76 12.21 5.57 -18.21
C ALA A 76 12.61 7.02 -17.90
N ALA A 77 12.15 7.58 -16.78
CA ALA A 77 12.53 8.93 -16.36
C ALA A 77 14.02 9.04 -16.02
N TYR A 78 14.55 8.04 -15.30
CA TYR A 78 15.96 7.95 -14.95
C TYR A 78 16.84 7.90 -16.20
N ASN A 79 16.50 7.03 -17.16
CA ASN A 79 17.26 6.89 -18.40
C ASN A 79 17.29 8.19 -19.22
N ARG A 80 16.20 8.97 -19.24
CA ARG A 80 16.17 10.26 -19.96
C ARG A 80 17.11 11.31 -19.37
N GLN A 81 17.39 11.26 -18.06
CA GLN A 81 18.26 12.22 -17.38
C GLN A 81 19.76 11.91 -17.55
N GLN A 82 20.08 10.69 -18.00
CA GLN A 82 21.46 10.24 -18.21
C GLN A 82 22.01 10.58 -19.61
N TYR A 83 21.21 11.22 -20.46
CA TYR A 83 21.60 11.79 -21.76
C TYR A 83 21.56 13.32 -21.70
#